data_AF-A0A8H4RI30-F1
#
_entry.id   AF-A0A8H4RI30-F1
#
_cell.length_a   1.000
_cell.length_b   1.000
_cell.length_c   1.000
_cell.angle_alpha   90.00
_cell.angle_beta   90.00
_cell.angle_gamma   90.00
#
_symmetry.space_group_name_H-M   'P 1'
#
loop_
_entity.id
_entity.type
_entity.pdbx_description
1 polymer ?
#
loop_
_entity_poly.entity_id
_entity_poly.type
_entity_poly.pdbx_seq_one_letter_code
_entity_poly.pdbx_strand_id
1 'polypeptide(L)'
;MGSVLDHSGPPPEGAARSILMSKNQKSEPLLQECSFGIPAAEYPKVSTAALPESPAETREIGINIISRLNASFEKGNYQALSSLMASTSYWGDHIGLSNTELISLNGPKEVTSYIEGSGEPCNIKKFGLEIGKDSSIANIHPVESVKCVQASITFKIITKGIGKGVMRLIQDVENSDEWRVYTMFTTLYELKNSPFMTGLTRPFHAVPETEVEGEGKNWKEFRDEEREFIHEQPAVLILDEQGVLSAISDLLASKSEVLKRSNYYEYALQLNVWNSTRLMFSAWEEDKKRWPVKVERNNNGEITEMSIFGTGTSAHDISQDLLRNKAEVTIIQRSPTYVISLAAVHKMLGARYNESTPIDDSDLMAMSMPATLFKRTGSDACTPLTPNEKPLINKLEAVGFLTHKGPHPSPLVLAIHHAGGFYIDIGASSLIASSRIKIK
;
A
#
# COMPACT_ATOMS: atom_id res chain seq x y z
N MET A 1 32.55 -9.71 -40.11
CA MET A 1 32.72 -8.28 -40.41
C MET A 1 31.97 -7.50 -39.35
N GLY A 2 32.68 -7.05 -38.33
CA GLY A 2 32.14 -6.14 -37.32
C GLY A 2 32.42 -4.70 -37.74
N SER A 3 31.47 -3.81 -37.50
CA SER A 3 31.67 -2.36 -37.57
C SER A 3 31.08 -1.72 -36.32
N VAL A 4 31.99 -1.22 -35.49
CA VAL A 4 31.75 -0.36 -34.33
C VAL A 4 31.32 1.01 -34.86
N LEU A 5 30.21 1.54 -34.34
CA LEU A 5 29.81 2.93 -34.60
C LEU A 5 30.51 3.85 -33.60
N ASP A 6 31.32 4.75 -34.16
CA ASP A 6 32.06 5.83 -33.52
C ASP A 6 31.09 6.97 -33.15
N HIS A 7 31.09 7.38 -31.88
CA HIS A 7 30.41 8.57 -31.38
C HIS A 7 31.43 9.56 -30.81
N SER A 8 32.21 10.16 -31.70
CA SER A 8 33.06 11.32 -31.40
C SER A 8 32.41 12.60 -31.96
N GLY A 9 31.56 13.23 -31.15
CA GLY A 9 31.02 14.57 -31.39
C GLY A 9 30.85 15.34 -30.09
N PRO A 10 31.21 16.64 -30.02
CA PRO A 10 31.02 17.44 -28.82
C PRO A 10 29.52 17.66 -28.52
N PRO A 11 29.12 17.73 -27.24
CA PRO A 11 27.74 18.05 -26.88
C PRO A 11 27.41 19.50 -27.27
N PRO A 12 26.16 19.80 -27.67
CA PRO A 12 25.76 21.13 -28.08
C PRO A 12 25.88 22.13 -26.91
N GLU A 13 26.56 23.26 -27.17
CA GLU A 13 26.68 24.40 -26.27
C GLU A 13 25.31 25.01 -25.98
N GLY A 14 24.88 24.97 -24.72
CA GLY A 14 23.64 25.65 -24.31
C GLY A 14 22.97 25.11 -23.05
N ALA A 15 23.70 24.85 -21.96
CA ALA A 15 23.07 24.49 -20.69
C ALA A 15 23.92 24.86 -19.46
N ALA A 16 24.30 26.13 -19.34
CA ALA A 16 24.73 26.71 -18.06
C ALA A 16 23.83 27.90 -17.74
N ARG A 17 22.58 27.64 -17.34
CA ARG A 17 21.78 28.66 -16.65
C ARG A 17 22.22 28.70 -15.19
N SER A 18 22.86 29.80 -14.81
CA SER A 18 23.07 30.18 -13.42
C SER A 18 21.74 30.13 -12.68
N ILE A 19 21.67 29.41 -11.56
CA ILE A 19 20.56 29.48 -10.62
C ILE A 19 20.71 30.80 -9.85
N LEU A 20 20.36 31.90 -10.52
CA LEU A 20 19.98 33.15 -9.87
C LEU A 20 18.46 33.05 -9.69
N MET A 21 18.02 32.94 -8.44
CA MET A 21 16.60 32.95 -8.08
C MET A 21 15.96 34.25 -8.56
N SER A 22 15.32 34.22 -9.73
CA SER A 22 14.46 35.30 -10.18
C SER A 22 13.15 35.21 -9.41
N LYS A 23 12.79 36.27 -8.68
CA LYS A 23 11.59 36.36 -7.81
C LYS A 23 10.24 36.36 -8.55
N ASN A 24 10.17 35.99 -9.84
CA ASN A 24 8.97 36.18 -10.67
C ASN A 24 8.67 35.00 -11.61
N GLN A 25 8.65 33.77 -11.10
CA GLN A 25 7.98 32.66 -11.80
C GLN A 25 6.70 32.29 -11.05
N LYS A 26 5.56 32.40 -11.76
CA LYS A 26 4.28 31.85 -11.35
C LYS A 26 4.49 30.39 -10.95
N SER A 27 4.01 30.02 -9.76
CA SER A 27 4.14 28.68 -9.18
C SER A 27 3.47 27.65 -10.09
N GLU A 28 4.25 26.94 -10.91
CA GLU A 28 3.84 25.63 -11.39
C GLU A 28 3.85 24.65 -10.20
N PRO A 29 2.92 23.69 -10.15
CA PRO A 29 2.85 22.74 -9.04
C PRO A 29 4.16 21.95 -8.93
N LEU A 30 4.81 22.06 -7.77
CA LEU A 30 6.15 21.54 -7.45
C LEU A 30 6.24 20.01 -7.32
N LEU A 31 5.19 19.30 -7.70
CA LEU A 31 5.15 17.84 -7.82
C LEU A 31 4.67 17.53 -9.22
N GLN A 32 5.51 16.86 -10.02
CA GLN A 32 5.03 16.20 -11.21
C GLN A 32 4.00 15.17 -10.72
N GLU A 33 2.72 15.42 -11.02
CA GLU A 33 1.68 14.44 -10.76
C GLU A 33 2.09 13.11 -11.41
N CYS A 34 1.68 11.98 -10.83
CA CYS A 34 1.94 10.67 -11.42
C CYS A 34 1.69 10.74 -12.92
N SER A 35 2.56 10.11 -13.71
CA SER A 35 2.42 10.04 -15.17
C SER A 35 1.06 9.49 -15.63
N PHE A 36 0.32 8.86 -14.71
CA PHE A 36 -1.10 8.55 -14.83
C PHE A 36 -1.86 8.86 -13.53
N GLY A 37 -2.65 9.94 -13.51
CA GLY A 37 -3.54 10.24 -12.40
C GLY A 37 -4.74 9.30 -12.37
N ILE A 38 -4.78 8.34 -11.43
CA ILE A 38 -5.93 7.46 -11.27
C ILE A 38 -7.14 8.30 -10.81
N PRO A 39 -8.24 8.36 -11.56
CA PRO A 39 -9.40 9.16 -11.16
C PRO A 39 -10.07 8.54 -9.93
N ALA A 40 -10.61 9.39 -9.05
CA ALA A 40 -11.45 8.89 -7.96
C ALA A 40 -12.80 8.43 -8.52
N ALA A 41 -13.25 7.23 -8.14
CA ALA A 41 -14.58 6.75 -8.52
C ALA A 41 -15.69 7.53 -7.79
N GLU A 42 -16.86 7.62 -8.41
CA GLU A 42 -18.09 7.97 -7.71
C GLU A 42 -18.63 6.75 -6.97
N TYR A 43 -19.24 6.98 -5.80
CA TYR A 43 -19.96 5.94 -5.09
C TYR A 43 -21.19 5.50 -5.89
N PRO A 44 -21.59 4.22 -5.79
CA PRO A 44 -22.79 3.79 -6.47
C PRO A 44 -24.00 4.43 -5.82
N LYS A 45 -25.01 4.75 -6.64
CA LYS A 45 -26.33 5.06 -6.12
C LYS A 45 -26.99 3.76 -5.68
N VAL A 46 -27.56 3.76 -4.48
CA VAL A 46 -28.23 2.60 -3.90
C VAL A 46 -29.63 2.98 -3.45
N SER A 47 -30.54 2.01 -3.45
CA SER A 47 -31.88 2.20 -2.90
C SER A 47 -31.85 2.63 -1.44
N THR A 48 -32.90 3.31 -1.00
CA THR A 48 -33.14 3.66 0.42
C THR A 48 -34.01 2.62 1.13
N ALA A 49 -34.38 1.54 0.44
CA ALA A 49 -35.13 0.44 1.01
C ALA A 49 -34.36 -0.26 2.15
N ALA A 50 -35.10 -1.03 2.96
CA ALA A 50 -34.53 -1.71 4.11
C ALA A 50 -33.45 -2.72 3.68
N LEU A 51 -32.36 -2.75 4.45
CA LEU A 51 -31.31 -3.74 4.29
C LEU A 51 -31.71 -5.05 4.96
N PRO A 52 -31.17 -6.19 4.51
CA PRO A 52 -31.33 -7.47 5.18
C PRO A 52 -30.97 -7.41 6.66
N GLU A 53 -31.84 -7.95 7.51
CA GLU A 53 -31.68 -7.92 8.96
C GLU A 53 -31.05 -9.21 9.51
N SER A 54 -31.12 -10.30 8.73
CA SER A 54 -30.62 -11.62 9.15
C SER A 54 -29.51 -12.17 8.22
N PRO A 55 -28.57 -12.97 8.76
CA PRO A 55 -27.58 -13.69 7.94
C PRO A 55 -28.21 -14.67 6.93
N ALA A 56 -29.43 -15.12 7.18
CA ALA A 56 -30.16 -15.98 6.26
C ALA A 56 -30.59 -15.21 5.00
N GLU A 57 -31.11 -13.98 5.17
CA GLU A 57 -31.50 -13.11 4.06
C GLU A 57 -30.29 -12.70 3.20
N THR A 58 -29.19 -12.27 3.83
CA THR A 58 -27.96 -11.92 3.09
C THR A 58 -27.42 -13.10 2.29
N ARG A 59 -27.49 -14.31 2.86
CA ARG A 59 -27.10 -15.55 2.18
C ARG A 59 -28.03 -15.89 1.03
N GLU A 60 -29.34 -15.74 1.18
CA GLU A 60 -30.31 -15.97 0.10
C GLU A 60 -30.06 -15.04 -1.09
N ILE A 61 -29.79 -13.76 -0.82
CA ILE A 61 -29.40 -12.77 -1.84
C ILE A 61 -28.14 -13.24 -2.57
N GLY A 62 -27.10 -13.67 -1.83
CA GLY A 62 -25.88 -14.22 -2.42
C GLY A 62 -26.15 -15.45 -3.30
N ILE A 63 -26.98 -16.39 -2.84
CA ILE A 63 -27.36 -17.60 -3.59
C ILE A 63 -28.10 -17.24 -4.88
N ASN A 64 -29.03 -16.29 -4.82
CA ASN A 64 -29.79 -15.84 -5.99
C ASN A 64 -28.85 -15.31 -7.08
N ILE A 65 -27.92 -14.40 -6.73
CA ILE A 65 -26.96 -13.84 -7.67
C ILE A 65 -26.03 -14.91 -8.23
N ILE A 66 -25.50 -15.79 -7.39
CA ILE A 66 -24.64 -16.90 -7.84
C ILE A 66 -25.37 -17.83 -8.81
N SER A 67 -26.66 -18.11 -8.58
CA SER A 67 -27.48 -18.92 -9.48
C SER A 67 -27.62 -18.27 -10.86
N ARG A 68 -27.92 -16.96 -10.90
CA ARG A 68 -28.03 -16.20 -12.15
C ARG A 68 -26.68 -16.07 -12.88
N LEU A 69 -25.59 -15.87 -12.14
CA LEU A 69 -24.23 -15.88 -12.69
C LEU A 69 -23.95 -17.24 -13.34
N ASN A 70 -24.14 -18.33 -12.61
CA ASN A 70 -23.91 -19.68 -13.13
C ASN A 70 -24.76 -19.98 -14.36
N ALA A 71 -26.03 -19.56 -14.39
CA ALA A 71 -26.88 -19.73 -15.58
C ALA A 71 -26.32 -19.00 -16.82
N SER A 72 -25.65 -17.86 -16.63
CA SER A 72 -25.01 -17.10 -17.72
C SER A 72 -23.74 -17.81 -18.22
N PHE A 73 -22.90 -18.29 -17.29
CA PHE A 73 -21.64 -18.97 -17.61
C PHE A 73 -21.85 -20.39 -18.16
N GLU A 74 -22.85 -21.14 -17.69
CA GLU A 74 -23.20 -22.47 -18.18
C GLU A 74 -23.76 -22.41 -19.61
N LYS A 75 -24.56 -21.39 -19.93
CA LYS A 75 -25.12 -21.18 -21.28
C LYS A 75 -24.14 -20.50 -22.25
N GLY A 76 -23.03 -19.96 -21.76
CA GLY A 76 -22.14 -19.09 -22.53
C GLY A 76 -22.82 -17.80 -23.01
N ASN A 77 -23.92 -17.38 -22.36
CA ASN A 77 -24.64 -16.16 -22.68
C ASN A 77 -24.24 -15.05 -21.71
N TYR A 78 -23.14 -14.38 -22.02
CA TYR A 78 -22.59 -13.34 -21.15
C TYR A 78 -23.35 -12.01 -21.24
N GLN A 79 -24.17 -11.80 -22.28
CA GLN A 79 -25.01 -10.60 -22.40
C GLN A 79 -25.97 -10.44 -21.21
N ALA A 80 -26.37 -11.56 -20.59
CA ALA A 80 -27.18 -11.54 -19.37
C ALA A 80 -26.50 -10.81 -18.19
N LEU A 81 -25.17 -10.76 -18.14
CA LEU A 81 -24.41 -10.05 -17.10
C LEU A 81 -24.74 -8.56 -17.03
N SER A 82 -25.15 -7.95 -18.15
CA SER A 82 -25.61 -6.56 -18.19
C SER A 82 -26.79 -6.27 -17.26
N SER A 83 -27.62 -7.29 -16.98
CA SER A 83 -28.75 -7.17 -16.04
C SER A 83 -28.39 -7.54 -14.60
N LEU A 84 -27.30 -8.31 -14.40
CA LEU A 84 -26.85 -8.73 -13.07
C LEU A 84 -25.90 -7.72 -12.41
N MET A 85 -25.19 -6.93 -13.21
CA MET A 85 -24.20 -5.97 -12.73
C MET A 85 -24.76 -4.54 -12.74
N ALA A 86 -24.31 -3.72 -11.79
CA ALA A 86 -24.59 -2.29 -11.82
C ALA A 86 -23.90 -1.64 -13.03
N SER A 87 -24.44 -0.55 -13.58
CA SER A 87 -23.84 0.12 -14.74
C SER A 87 -22.43 0.65 -14.45
N THR A 88 -22.16 1.05 -13.21
CA THR A 88 -20.86 1.51 -12.70
C THR A 88 -20.11 0.43 -11.92
N SER A 89 -20.33 -0.85 -12.23
CA SER A 89 -19.68 -1.96 -11.52
C SER A 89 -18.20 -2.08 -11.84
N TYR A 90 -17.46 -2.84 -11.04
CA TYR A 90 -16.07 -3.18 -11.28
C TYR A 90 -15.86 -4.69 -11.13
N TRP A 91 -15.04 -5.27 -12.01
CA TRP A 91 -14.53 -6.62 -11.87
C TRP A 91 -13.01 -6.63 -11.92
N GLY A 92 -12.37 -6.84 -10.77
CA GLY A 92 -10.93 -7.10 -10.69
C GLY A 92 -10.66 -8.61 -10.81
N ASP A 93 -9.81 -9.01 -11.75
CA ASP A 93 -9.48 -10.42 -11.94
C ASP A 93 -7.98 -10.65 -11.95
N HIS A 94 -7.53 -11.53 -11.06
CA HIS A 94 -6.16 -11.99 -10.93
C HIS A 94 -6.09 -13.46 -11.35
N ILE A 95 -6.02 -13.71 -12.66
CA ILE A 95 -5.86 -15.06 -13.23
C ILE A 95 -7.08 -15.98 -12.94
N GLY A 96 -8.29 -15.43 -12.94
CA GLY A 96 -9.54 -16.21 -12.86
C GLY A 96 -10.23 -16.30 -14.22
N LEU A 97 -10.63 -15.15 -14.76
CA LEU A 97 -11.14 -14.99 -16.12
C LEU A 97 -10.00 -15.20 -17.12
N SER A 98 -8.86 -14.55 -16.88
CA SER A 98 -7.68 -14.65 -17.72
C SER A 98 -6.77 -15.83 -17.30
N ASN A 99 -5.95 -16.32 -18.22
CA ASN A 99 -4.91 -17.30 -17.88
C ASN A 99 -3.56 -16.67 -17.53
N THR A 100 -3.35 -15.38 -17.75
CA THR A 100 -1.99 -14.78 -17.67
C THR A 100 -1.97 -13.35 -17.16
N GLU A 101 -3.13 -12.74 -16.98
CA GLU A 101 -3.25 -11.30 -16.78
C GLU A 101 -3.88 -10.95 -15.43
N LEU A 102 -3.42 -9.83 -14.89
CA LEU A 102 -4.09 -9.13 -13.81
C LEU A 102 -4.83 -7.96 -14.44
N ILE A 103 -6.16 -7.98 -14.36
CA ILE A 103 -7.03 -7.05 -15.08
C ILE A 103 -8.04 -6.39 -14.14
N SER A 104 -8.54 -5.23 -14.56
CA SER A 104 -9.65 -4.56 -13.90
C SER A 104 -10.60 -4.03 -14.97
N LEU A 105 -11.84 -4.49 -14.95
CA LEU A 105 -12.87 -4.23 -15.94
C LEU A 105 -13.95 -3.36 -15.34
N ASN A 106 -14.44 -2.36 -16.08
CA ASN A 106 -15.39 -1.36 -15.62
C ASN A 106 -16.72 -1.50 -16.36
N GLY A 107 -17.75 -1.85 -15.59
CA GLY A 107 -19.11 -2.03 -16.07
C GLY A 107 -19.31 -3.34 -16.86
N PRO A 108 -20.58 -3.72 -17.08
CA PRO A 108 -20.92 -5.00 -17.71
C PRO A 108 -20.43 -5.11 -19.15
N LYS A 109 -20.41 -4.02 -19.92
CA LYS A 109 -19.99 -4.03 -21.32
C LYS A 109 -18.54 -4.49 -21.46
N GLU A 110 -17.62 -3.88 -20.70
CA GLU A 110 -16.20 -4.22 -20.73
C GLU A 110 -15.98 -5.67 -20.30
N VAL A 111 -16.70 -6.13 -19.27
CA VAL A 111 -16.69 -7.53 -18.82
C VAL A 111 -17.12 -8.48 -19.93
N THR A 112 -18.27 -8.23 -20.57
CA THR A 112 -18.77 -9.09 -21.65
C THR A 112 -17.83 -9.11 -22.84
N SER A 113 -17.34 -7.94 -23.26
CA SER A 113 -16.41 -7.84 -24.39
C SER A 113 -15.07 -8.51 -24.09
N TYR A 114 -14.56 -8.46 -22.85
CA TYR A 114 -13.34 -9.16 -22.47
C TYR A 114 -13.53 -10.68 -22.54
N ILE A 115 -14.61 -11.20 -21.96
CA ILE A 115 -14.89 -12.63 -21.96
C ILE A 115 -15.10 -13.15 -23.39
N GLU A 116 -15.93 -12.48 -24.19
CA GLU A 116 -16.26 -12.86 -25.57
C GLU A 116 -15.09 -12.62 -26.53
N GLY A 117 -14.29 -11.58 -26.30
CA GLY A 117 -13.17 -11.18 -27.16
C GLY A 117 -11.88 -11.98 -26.96
N SER A 118 -11.79 -12.76 -25.88
CA SER A 118 -10.61 -13.58 -25.59
C SER A 118 -10.34 -14.70 -26.61
N GLY A 119 -11.34 -15.06 -27.44
CA GLY A 119 -11.25 -16.13 -28.43
C GLY A 119 -11.23 -17.55 -27.84
N GLU A 120 -11.12 -17.67 -26.52
CA GLU A 120 -11.07 -18.93 -25.78
C GLU A 120 -12.29 -19.05 -24.85
N PRO A 121 -12.76 -20.27 -24.53
CA PRO A 121 -13.82 -20.45 -23.55
C PRO A 121 -13.39 -19.91 -22.18
N CYS A 122 -14.25 -19.15 -21.51
CA CYS A 122 -13.98 -18.65 -20.15
C CYS A 122 -13.54 -19.79 -19.21
N ASN A 123 -12.44 -19.58 -18.48
CA ASN A 123 -11.84 -20.57 -17.59
C ASN A 123 -12.71 -20.89 -16.36
N ILE A 124 -13.52 -19.92 -15.95
CA ILE A 124 -14.49 -20.08 -14.87
C ILE A 124 -15.78 -20.62 -15.48
N LYS A 125 -16.30 -21.72 -14.92
CA LYS A 125 -17.61 -22.28 -15.32
C LYS A 125 -18.68 -22.11 -14.27
N LYS A 126 -18.29 -22.09 -13.01
CA LYS A 126 -19.22 -22.09 -11.89
C LYS A 126 -18.63 -21.40 -10.68
N PHE A 127 -19.44 -20.55 -10.09
CA PHE A 127 -19.22 -19.89 -8.82
C PHE A 127 -20.04 -20.56 -7.72
N GLY A 128 -19.55 -20.49 -6.49
CA GLY A 128 -20.25 -20.84 -5.27
C GLY A 128 -19.95 -19.83 -4.17
N LEU A 129 -20.79 -19.80 -3.14
CA LEU A 129 -20.45 -19.09 -1.90
C LEU A 129 -19.42 -19.92 -1.11
N GLU A 130 -18.48 -19.26 -0.45
CA GLU A 130 -17.48 -19.95 0.38
C GLU A 130 -18.15 -20.58 1.62
N ILE A 131 -17.89 -21.86 1.85
CA ILE A 131 -18.45 -22.59 2.98
C ILE A 131 -17.82 -22.07 4.28
N GLY A 132 -18.64 -21.82 5.29
CA GLY A 132 -18.19 -21.31 6.59
C GLY A 132 -17.98 -19.79 6.63
N LYS A 133 -18.27 -19.08 5.53
CA LYS A 133 -18.27 -17.61 5.49
C LYS A 133 -19.64 -17.11 5.07
N ASP A 134 -20.40 -16.64 6.05
CA ASP A 134 -21.71 -16.07 5.77
C ASP A 134 -21.59 -14.69 5.11
N SER A 135 -22.57 -14.39 4.26
CA SER A 135 -22.69 -13.06 3.66
C SER A 135 -23.13 -12.06 4.74
N SER A 136 -22.62 -10.83 4.69
CA SER A 136 -22.88 -9.84 5.73
C SER A 136 -23.06 -8.44 5.14
N ILE A 137 -23.70 -7.56 5.90
CA ILE A 137 -23.78 -6.15 5.53
C ILE A 137 -22.41 -5.50 5.74
N ALA A 138 -21.90 -4.85 4.71
CA ALA A 138 -20.64 -4.13 4.72
C ALA A 138 -20.80 -2.71 4.18
N ASN A 139 -19.92 -1.83 4.62
CA ASN A 139 -19.86 -0.45 4.15
C ASN A 139 -18.97 -0.34 2.91
N ILE A 140 -19.51 0.23 1.82
CA ILE A 140 -18.68 0.69 0.70
C ILE A 140 -18.10 2.06 1.04
N HIS A 141 -18.93 2.94 1.58
CA HIS A 141 -18.51 4.26 2.06
C HIS A 141 -18.10 4.20 3.54
N PRO A 142 -16.88 4.64 3.92
CA PRO A 142 -16.30 4.42 5.25
C PRO A 142 -16.99 5.21 6.39
N VAL A 143 -17.72 6.27 6.07
CA VAL A 143 -18.36 7.18 7.04
C VAL A 143 -19.90 7.10 7.01
N GLU A 144 -20.43 5.97 6.53
CA GLU A 144 -21.86 5.67 6.32
C GLU A 144 -22.62 6.57 5.32
N SER A 145 -22.59 6.19 4.04
CA SER A 145 -23.57 6.65 3.05
C SER A 145 -23.93 5.61 1.97
N VAL A 146 -23.24 4.46 1.92
CA VAL A 146 -23.53 3.36 1.00
C VAL A 146 -23.20 2.02 1.64
N LYS A 147 -24.21 1.17 1.82
CA LYS A 147 -24.10 -0.21 2.34
C LYS A 147 -24.28 -1.22 1.21
N CYS A 148 -23.76 -2.43 1.41
CA CYS A 148 -23.85 -3.53 0.48
C CYS A 148 -23.96 -4.87 1.22
N VAL A 149 -24.42 -5.91 0.53
CA VAL A 149 -24.20 -7.29 0.96
C VAL A 149 -22.86 -7.74 0.42
N GLN A 150 -21.94 -8.10 1.30
CA GLN A 150 -20.64 -8.69 0.94
C GLN A 150 -20.72 -10.21 1.05
N ALA A 151 -20.23 -10.91 0.04
CA ALA A 151 -20.20 -12.36 -0.02
C ALA A 151 -18.81 -12.85 -0.48
N SER A 152 -18.25 -13.83 0.22
CA SER A 152 -17.05 -14.54 -0.23
C SER A 152 -17.45 -15.62 -1.22
N ILE A 153 -16.72 -15.69 -2.34
CA ILE A 153 -17.02 -16.60 -3.45
C ILE A 153 -15.85 -17.55 -3.69
N THR A 154 -16.17 -18.74 -4.17
CA THR A 154 -15.20 -19.75 -4.63
C THR A 154 -15.60 -20.22 -6.02
N PHE A 155 -14.61 -20.63 -6.81
CA PHE A 155 -14.84 -21.16 -8.15
C PHE A 155 -13.72 -22.11 -8.56
N LYS A 156 -13.98 -22.95 -9.56
CA LYS A 156 -12.96 -23.79 -10.16
C LYS A 156 -12.48 -23.16 -11.45
N ILE A 157 -11.17 -23.04 -11.59
CA ILE A 157 -10.48 -22.65 -12.82
C ILE A 157 -10.03 -23.93 -13.50
N ILE A 158 -10.65 -24.27 -14.63
CA ILE A 158 -10.52 -25.59 -15.28
C ILE A 158 -9.05 -26.04 -15.43
N THR A 159 -8.21 -25.11 -15.85
CA THR A 159 -6.81 -25.35 -16.20
C THR A 159 -5.89 -25.33 -14.99
N LYS A 160 -6.20 -24.53 -13.96
CA LYS A 160 -5.21 -24.14 -12.95
C LYS A 160 -5.51 -24.55 -11.53
N GLY A 161 -6.77 -24.67 -11.10
CA GLY A 161 -7.09 -25.01 -9.71
C GLY A 161 -8.33 -24.33 -9.14
N ILE A 162 -8.24 -23.85 -7.91
CA ILE A 162 -9.36 -23.27 -7.16
C ILE A 162 -9.11 -21.76 -7.01
N GLY A 163 -10.14 -20.98 -7.35
CA GLY A 163 -10.15 -19.54 -7.15
C GLY A 163 -11.00 -19.14 -5.95
N LYS A 164 -10.64 -18.00 -5.36
CA LYS A 164 -11.40 -17.30 -4.33
C LYS A 164 -11.70 -15.88 -4.77
N GLY A 165 -12.64 -15.24 -4.09
CA GLY A 165 -13.03 -13.89 -4.44
C GLY A 165 -13.97 -13.26 -3.42
N VAL A 166 -14.26 -11.98 -3.66
CA VAL A 166 -15.22 -11.21 -2.88
C VAL A 166 -16.17 -10.52 -3.84
N MET A 167 -17.46 -10.57 -3.53
CA MET A 167 -18.53 -9.92 -4.26
C MET A 167 -19.26 -8.96 -3.34
N ARG A 168 -19.52 -7.73 -3.80
CA ARG A 168 -20.36 -6.74 -3.12
C ARG A 168 -21.57 -6.43 -3.95
N LEU A 169 -22.73 -6.62 -3.35
CA LEU A 169 -24.04 -6.47 -3.96
C LEU A 169 -24.71 -5.22 -3.43
N ILE A 170 -25.24 -4.40 -4.33
CA ILE A 170 -26.02 -3.22 -4.00
C ILE A 170 -27.47 -3.41 -4.46
N GLN A 171 -28.39 -2.81 -3.71
CA GLN A 171 -29.79 -2.80 -4.05
C GLN A 171 -30.05 -1.77 -5.15
N ASP A 172 -30.75 -2.19 -6.20
CA ASP A 172 -30.98 -1.35 -7.37
C ASP A 172 -31.90 -0.16 -7.06
N VAL A 173 -31.59 0.99 -7.66
CA VAL A 173 -32.33 2.23 -7.39
C VAL A 173 -33.68 2.23 -8.09
N GLU A 174 -33.77 1.59 -9.26
CA GLU A 174 -34.99 1.54 -10.06
C GLU A 174 -35.94 0.43 -9.59
N ASN A 175 -35.39 -0.65 -9.04
CA ASN A 175 -36.15 -1.73 -8.43
C ASN A 175 -35.52 -2.18 -7.10
N SER A 176 -36.12 -1.78 -5.98
CA SER A 176 -35.62 -2.13 -4.64
C SER A 176 -35.60 -3.63 -4.36
N ASP A 177 -36.35 -4.45 -5.08
CA ASP A 177 -36.36 -5.90 -4.84
C ASP A 177 -35.21 -6.61 -5.56
N GLU A 178 -34.49 -5.90 -6.43
CA GLU A 178 -33.36 -6.44 -7.20
C GLU A 178 -32.01 -6.05 -6.59
N TRP A 179 -31.11 -7.03 -6.56
CA TRP A 179 -29.72 -6.86 -6.15
C TRP A 179 -28.81 -6.98 -7.36
N ARG A 180 -27.79 -6.13 -7.41
CA ARG A 180 -26.82 -6.10 -8.52
C ARG A 180 -25.39 -6.15 -8.01
N VAL A 181 -24.52 -6.78 -8.77
CA VAL A 181 -23.08 -6.81 -8.50
C VAL A 181 -22.49 -5.42 -8.72
N TYR A 182 -21.94 -4.82 -7.67
CA TYR A 182 -21.20 -3.56 -7.76
C TYR A 182 -19.70 -3.78 -7.88
N THR A 183 -19.10 -4.57 -6.99
CA THR A 183 -17.69 -4.99 -7.13
C THR A 183 -17.60 -6.49 -7.10
N MET A 184 -16.82 -7.07 -8.00
CA MET A 184 -16.45 -8.47 -7.99
C MET A 184 -14.95 -8.58 -8.09
N PHE A 185 -14.35 -9.41 -7.26
CA PHE A 185 -12.93 -9.73 -7.33
C PHE A 185 -12.76 -11.23 -7.40
N THR A 186 -11.93 -11.69 -8.32
CA THR A 186 -11.62 -13.10 -8.53
C THR A 186 -10.11 -13.29 -8.60
N THR A 187 -9.59 -14.27 -7.87
CA THR A 187 -8.16 -14.60 -7.91
C THR A 187 -7.95 -16.11 -7.86
N LEU A 188 -6.95 -16.59 -8.60
CA LEU A 188 -6.44 -17.95 -8.42
C LEU A 188 -5.82 -18.06 -7.03
N TYR A 189 -6.37 -18.94 -6.20
CA TYR A 189 -5.94 -19.11 -4.82
C TYR A 189 -5.05 -20.34 -4.67
N GLU A 190 -5.44 -21.48 -5.25
CA GLU A 190 -4.75 -22.75 -5.11
C GLU A 190 -4.54 -23.42 -6.46
N LEU A 191 -3.35 -24.00 -6.67
CA LEU A 191 -3.02 -24.72 -7.89
C LEU A 191 -3.50 -26.18 -7.83
N LYS A 192 -3.97 -26.67 -8.97
CA LYS A 192 -4.37 -28.06 -9.18
C LYS A 192 -3.16 -28.96 -8.94
N ASN A 193 -3.36 -30.01 -8.14
CA ASN A 193 -2.34 -30.98 -7.75
C ASN A 193 -1.18 -30.41 -6.90
N SER A 194 -1.28 -29.16 -6.45
CA SER A 194 -0.33 -28.56 -5.51
C SER A 194 -1.11 -27.75 -4.47
N PRO A 195 -1.90 -28.43 -3.62
CA PRO A 195 -2.69 -27.77 -2.60
C PRO A 195 -1.80 -27.15 -1.54
N PHE A 196 -2.33 -26.16 -0.81
CA PHE A 196 -1.64 -25.66 0.37
C PHE A 196 -1.52 -26.77 1.42
N MET A 197 -0.31 -26.94 1.92
CA MET A 197 0.03 -27.97 2.92
C MET A 197 -0.14 -27.39 4.33
N THR A 198 -1.37 -26.98 4.67
CA THR A 198 -1.71 -26.29 5.93
C THR A 198 -2.83 -27.01 6.69
N GLY A 199 -2.99 -26.73 7.99
CA GLY A 199 -4.02 -27.35 8.82
C GLY A 199 -3.96 -28.88 8.82
N LEU A 200 -5.02 -29.54 8.37
CA LEU A 200 -5.12 -31.01 8.33
C LEU A 200 -4.29 -31.66 7.21
N THR A 201 -3.94 -30.91 6.15
CA THR A 201 -3.06 -31.39 5.07
C THR A 201 -1.60 -31.06 5.34
N ARG A 202 -1.29 -30.39 6.46
CA ARG A 202 0.08 -30.15 6.90
C ARG A 202 0.78 -31.51 7.11
N PRO A 203 1.99 -31.72 6.56
CA PRO A 203 2.71 -32.97 6.74
C PRO A 203 2.87 -33.30 8.22
N PHE A 204 2.68 -34.58 8.56
CA PHE A 204 2.91 -35.07 9.90
C PHE A 204 4.41 -34.92 10.22
N HIS A 205 4.74 -34.31 11.36
CA HIS A 205 6.11 -33.84 11.67
C HIS A 205 6.68 -32.84 10.67
N ALA A 206 5.85 -31.99 10.05
CA ALA A 206 6.35 -30.77 9.45
C ALA A 206 7.08 -30.01 10.55
N VAL A 207 8.40 -30.08 10.52
CA VAL A 207 9.31 -29.28 11.30
C VAL A 207 9.82 -28.17 10.38
N PRO A 208 10.18 -27.01 10.92
CA PRO A 208 10.94 -26.00 10.18
C PRO A 208 12.13 -26.66 9.47
N GLU A 209 12.48 -26.20 8.26
CA GLU A 209 13.62 -26.76 7.50
C GLU A 209 14.95 -26.72 8.28
N THR A 210 15.00 -25.93 9.34
CA THR A 210 16.15 -25.71 10.23
C THR A 210 16.21 -26.69 11.42
N GLU A 211 15.18 -27.51 11.68
CA GLU A 211 15.22 -28.49 12.78
C GLU A 211 16.05 -29.73 12.40
N VAL A 212 16.91 -30.17 13.31
CA VAL A 212 17.58 -31.48 13.21
C VAL A 212 16.57 -32.55 13.62
N GLU A 213 16.26 -33.51 12.74
CA GLU A 213 15.33 -34.63 13.02
C GLU A 213 15.61 -35.25 14.41
N GLY A 214 14.66 -35.11 15.35
CA GLY A 214 14.67 -35.82 16.63
C GLY A 214 14.45 -35.01 17.91
N GLU A 215 14.31 -33.68 17.87
CA GLU A 215 14.12 -32.87 19.09
C GLU A 215 12.69 -32.85 19.64
N GLY A 216 11.68 -33.27 18.85
CA GLY A 216 10.32 -33.52 19.34
C GLY A 216 9.56 -32.26 19.78
N LYS A 217 9.99 -31.07 19.35
CA LYS A 217 9.34 -29.79 19.66
C LYS A 217 8.07 -29.59 18.83
N ASN A 218 7.09 -28.89 19.38
CA ASN A 218 5.92 -28.46 18.62
C ASN A 218 6.10 -27.03 18.03
N TRP A 219 5.25 -26.65 17.06
CA TRP A 219 5.36 -25.35 16.38
C TRP A 219 5.31 -24.13 17.30
N LYS A 220 4.63 -24.22 18.44
CA LYS A 220 4.58 -23.11 19.39
C LYS A 220 5.93 -22.96 20.09
N GLU A 221 6.51 -24.06 20.57
CA GLU A 221 7.84 -24.06 21.17
C GLU A 221 8.89 -23.54 20.19
N PHE A 222 8.84 -23.99 18.93
CA PHE A 222 9.75 -23.47 17.90
C PHE A 222 9.59 -21.97 17.65
N ARG A 223 8.35 -21.47 17.54
CA ARG A 223 8.07 -20.05 17.33
C ARG A 223 8.47 -19.19 18.54
N ASP A 224 8.33 -19.75 19.74
CA ASP A 224 8.78 -19.10 20.97
C ASP A 224 10.33 -19.05 21.01
N GLU A 225 11.04 -20.13 20.63
CA GLU A 225 12.50 -20.14 20.56
C GLU A 225 13.07 -19.23 19.44
N GLU A 226 12.43 -19.18 18.26
CA GLU A 226 12.76 -18.23 17.17
C GLU A 226 12.55 -16.78 17.62
N ARG A 227 11.41 -16.47 18.25
CA ARG A 227 11.09 -15.11 18.73
C ARG A 227 12.11 -14.62 19.76
N GLU A 228 12.60 -15.53 20.59
CA GLU A 228 13.62 -15.25 21.60
C GLU A 228 15.07 -15.39 21.07
N PHE A 229 15.26 -15.71 19.78
CA PHE A 229 16.56 -15.83 19.12
C PHE A 229 17.53 -16.76 19.88
N ILE A 230 17.03 -17.91 20.37
CA ILE A 230 17.81 -18.80 21.26
C ILE A 230 19.00 -19.45 20.55
N HIS A 231 18.81 -19.91 19.30
CA HIS A 231 19.81 -20.70 18.56
C HIS A 231 20.50 -19.92 17.43
N GLU A 232 19.96 -18.76 17.10
CA GLU A 232 20.49 -17.90 16.04
C GLU A 232 20.48 -16.45 16.48
N GLN A 233 21.47 -15.69 16.02
CA GLN A 233 21.38 -14.24 16.05
C GLN A 233 20.46 -13.80 14.91
N PRO A 234 19.62 -12.75 15.08
CA PRO A 234 18.75 -12.27 14.00
C PRO A 234 19.58 -12.07 12.73
N ALA A 235 19.29 -12.86 11.70
CA ALA A 235 20.02 -12.81 10.43
C ALA A 235 19.84 -11.44 9.74
N VAL A 236 18.69 -10.80 9.98
CA VAL A 236 18.36 -9.45 9.55
C VAL A 236 17.58 -8.75 10.68
N LEU A 237 18.07 -7.60 11.11
CA LEU A 237 17.28 -6.65 11.90
C LEU A 237 16.56 -5.73 10.91
N ILE A 238 15.24 -5.92 10.73
CA ILE A 238 14.44 -5.07 9.84
C ILE A 238 14.23 -3.72 10.53
N LEU A 239 14.89 -2.71 9.98
CA LEU A 239 14.71 -1.30 10.31
C LEU A 239 14.30 -0.59 9.04
N ASP A 240 13.05 -0.78 8.67
CA ASP A 240 12.47 -0.03 7.58
C ASP A 240 11.03 0.39 7.88
N GLU A 241 10.62 1.32 7.03
CA GLU A 241 9.39 2.08 7.09
C GLU A 241 8.12 1.28 6.74
N GLN A 242 8.26 0.07 6.18
CA GLN A 242 7.13 -0.79 5.83
C GLN A 242 6.81 -1.84 6.90
N GLY A 243 7.72 -2.06 7.86
CA GLY A 243 7.53 -2.98 8.99
C GLY A 243 6.53 -2.52 10.08
N VAL A 244 5.97 -1.31 10.00
CA VAL A 244 5.05 -0.77 11.03
C VAL A 244 3.79 -1.63 11.19
N LEU A 245 3.36 -2.37 10.17
CA LEU A 245 2.21 -3.28 10.26
C LEU A 245 2.52 -4.63 10.92
N SER A 246 3.77 -5.12 10.88
CA SER A 246 4.15 -6.38 11.56
C SER A 246 4.71 -6.15 12.97
N ALA A 247 5.31 -4.98 13.22
CA ALA A 247 6.04 -4.69 14.47
C ALA A 247 5.15 -4.32 15.68
N ILE A 248 3.83 -4.20 15.51
CA ILE A 248 2.91 -3.89 16.63
C ILE A 248 2.80 -5.06 17.64
N SER A 249 3.18 -6.28 17.24
CA SER A 249 3.18 -7.45 18.12
C SER A 249 4.35 -7.50 19.11
N ASP A 250 5.52 -6.95 18.77
CA ASP A 250 6.78 -7.34 19.43
C ASP A 250 7.42 -6.20 20.25
N LEU A 251 6.63 -5.18 20.62
CA LEU A 251 7.13 -3.97 21.28
C LEU A 251 7.28 -4.11 22.81
N LEU A 252 8.18 -5.00 23.26
CA LEU A 252 8.73 -5.00 24.62
C LEU A 252 10.25 -5.26 24.59
N ALA A 253 11.06 -4.30 24.12
CA ALA A 253 12.52 -4.38 24.31
C ALA A 253 13.21 -3.01 24.40
N SER A 254 14.40 -3.03 24.99
CA SER A 254 15.01 -1.95 25.77
C SER A 254 15.88 -0.92 25.02
N LYS A 255 16.16 0.20 25.70
CA LYS A 255 16.78 1.46 25.23
C LYS A 255 18.19 1.40 24.60
N SER A 256 18.90 0.27 24.58
CA SER A 256 20.34 0.24 24.26
C SER A 256 20.70 -0.08 22.79
N GLU A 257 19.79 -0.58 21.96
CA GLU A 257 20.13 -1.04 20.59
C GLU A 257 20.02 0.03 19.48
N VAL A 258 19.40 1.18 19.77
CA VAL A 258 19.19 2.26 18.78
C VAL A 258 20.51 2.93 18.34
N LEU A 259 21.59 2.77 19.10
CA LEU A 259 22.89 3.42 18.87
C LEU A 259 23.67 2.90 17.63
N LYS A 260 23.29 1.80 16.99
CA LYS A 260 24.01 1.24 15.81
C LYS A 260 23.45 1.66 14.44
N ARG A 261 22.35 2.41 14.37
CA ARG A 261 21.55 2.60 13.15
C ARG A 261 22.10 3.57 12.09
N SER A 262 23.04 4.45 12.42
CA SER A 262 23.51 5.47 11.46
C SER A 262 24.42 4.93 10.34
N ASN A 263 24.96 3.72 10.47
CA ASN A 263 25.91 3.15 9.49
C ASN A 263 25.26 2.18 8.48
N TYR A 264 23.95 1.95 8.57
CA TYR A 264 23.29 0.89 7.80
C TYR A 264 23.19 1.19 6.30
N TYR A 265 22.80 2.41 5.90
CA TYR A 265 22.64 2.76 4.48
C TYR A 265 23.97 2.83 3.72
N GLU A 266 25.05 3.28 4.36
CA GLU A 266 26.39 3.33 3.76
C GLU A 266 26.93 1.93 3.46
N TYR A 267 26.67 1.00 4.39
CA TYR A 267 27.11 -0.39 4.28
C TYR A 267 26.22 -1.21 3.31
N ALA A 268 24.90 -1.02 3.37
CA ALA A 268 23.95 -1.77 2.54
C ALA A 268 23.95 -1.36 1.06
N LEU A 269 24.23 -0.09 0.75
CA LEU A 269 24.23 0.43 -0.62
C LEU A 269 25.64 0.64 -1.20
N GLN A 270 26.68 0.25 -0.47
CA GLN A 270 28.10 0.47 -0.82
C GLN A 270 28.38 1.91 -1.29
N LEU A 271 27.72 2.89 -0.67
CA LEU A 271 27.89 4.28 -1.05
C LEU A 271 29.23 4.77 -0.50
N ASN A 272 30.08 5.29 -1.39
CA ASN A 272 31.31 5.97 -0.99
C ASN A 272 30.96 7.34 -0.38
N VAL A 273 30.60 7.36 0.90
CA VAL A 273 30.30 8.58 1.65
C VAL A 273 31.49 8.96 2.53
N TRP A 274 31.83 10.26 2.56
CA TRP A 274 32.86 10.78 3.45
C TRP A 274 32.26 11.65 4.55
N ASN A 275 31.89 11.02 5.67
CA ASN A 275 31.09 11.60 6.78
C ASN A 275 31.74 12.75 7.56
N SER A 276 32.94 13.19 7.20
CA SER A 276 33.68 14.24 7.88
C SER A 276 34.50 15.05 6.89
N THR A 277 33.82 15.58 5.87
CA THR A 277 34.47 16.27 4.76
C THR A 277 33.74 17.58 4.43
N ARG A 278 34.46 18.70 4.50
CA ARG A 278 33.95 20.01 4.07
C ARG A 278 34.54 20.37 2.71
N LEU A 279 33.68 20.77 1.76
CA LEU A 279 34.14 21.30 0.47
C LEU A 279 34.74 22.69 0.68
N MET A 280 36.04 22.84 0.39
CA MET A 280 36.77 24.09 0.59
C MET A 280 36.86 24.91 -0.70
N PHE A 281 36.95 24.24 -1.85
CA PHE A 281 37.10 24.89 -3.14
C PHE A 281 36.64 23.97 -4.26
N SER A 282 35.97 24.53 -5.26
CA SER A 282 35.74 23.88 -6.53
C SER A 282 35.67 24.92 -7.65
N ALA A 283 36.28 24.62 -8.80
CA ALA A 283 36.24 25.45 -9.99
C ALA A 283 36.28 24.56 -11.24
N TRP A 284 35.75 25.03 -12.37
CA TRP A 284 35.79 24.31 -13.63
C TRP A 284 37.09 24.59 -14.38
N GLU A 285 37.79 23.55 -14.85
CA GLU A 285 38.97 23.66 -15.71
C GLU A 285 38.57 23.30 -17.16
N GLU A 286 38.35 24.31 -18.01
CA GLU A 286 37.86 24.15 -19.40
C GLU A 286 38.79 23.25 -20.23
N ASP A 287 40.11 23.52 -20.20
CA ASP A 287 41.11 22.76 -20.96
C ASP A 287 41.17 21.27 -20.58
N LYS A 288 40.71 20.92 -19.37
CA LYS A 288 40.76 19.55 -18.82
C LYS A 288 39.38 18.94 -18.62
N LYS A 289 38.31 19.67 -18.96
CA LYS A 289 36.90 19.28 -18.80
C LYS A 289 36.59 18.60 -17.46
N ARG A 290 37.07 19.19 -16.36
CA ARG A 290 36.91 18.63 -15.01
C ARG A 290 36.72 19.70 -13.94
N TRP A 291 36.17 19.30 -12.80
CA TRP A 291 36.10 20.11 -11.59
C TRP A 291 37.18 19.67 -10.60
N PRO A 292 38.32 20.37 -10.44
CA PRO A 292 39.11 20.27 -9.22
C PRO A 292 38.24 20.54 -7.99
N VAL A 293 38.39 19.68 -6.99
CA VAL A 293 37.71 19.77 -5.70
C VAL A 293 38.76 19.69 -4.60
N LYS A 294 38.79 20.68 -3.71
CA LYS A 294 39.58 20.64 -2.48
C LYS A 294 38.64 20.44 -1.31
N VAL A 295 38.96 19.48 -0.46
CA VAL A 295 38.20 19.19 0.75
C VAL A 295 39.07 19.21 2.00
N GLU A 296 38.46 19.54 3.13
CA GLU A 296 39.05 19.43 4.47
C GLU A 296 38.44 18.22 5.18
N ARG A 297 39.29 17.38 5.78
CA ARG A 297 38.89 16.19 6.54
C ARG A 297 39.44 16.27 7.97
N ASN A 298 38.62 15.84 8.94
CA ASN A 298 38.89 15.67 10.38
C ASN A 298 38.45 16.81 11.32
N ASN A 299 37.29 16.62 11.96
CA ASN A 299 36.93 17.14 13.28
C ASN A 299 36.51 15.95 14.16
N ASN A 300 37.43 15.10 14.64
CA ASN A 300 37.21 14.01 15.62
C ASN A 300 35.93 13.12 15.53
N GLY A 301 35.21 13.10 14.41
CA GLY A 301 34.12 12.16 14.11
C GLY A 301 32.75 12.46 14.74
N GLU A 302 32.56 13.52 15.54
CA GLU A 302 31.23 13.90 16.00
C GLU A 302 30.48 14.71 14.93
N ILE A 303 29.41 14.12 14.40
CA ILE A 303 28.45 14.83 13.55
C ILE A 303 27.66 15.78 14.45
N THR A 304 28.00 17.07 14.42
CA THR A 304 27.34 18.08 15.26
C THR A 304 26.15 18.72 14.57
N GLU A 305 26.12 18.76 13.23
CA GLU A 305 25.05 19.40 12.45
C GLU A 305 24.71 18.57 11.20
N MET A 306 23.42 18.38 10.93
CA MET A 306 22.92 17.64 9.76
C MET A 306 21.76 18.37 9.09
N SER A 307 21.80 18.39 7.76
CA SER A 307 20.69 18.85 6.92
C SER A 307 20.06 17.67 6.20
N ILE A 308 18.77 17.45 6.44
CA ILE A 308 18.00 16.34 5.86
C ILE A 308 17.09 16.89 4.77
N PHE A 309 17.16 16.34 3.57
CA PHE A 309 16.33 16.78 2.44
C PHE A 309 15.12 15.86 2.29
N GLY A 310 13.93 16.44 2.46
CA GLY A 310 12.66 15.70 2.38
C GLY A 310 11.95 15.61 3.72
N THR A 311 10.67 15.26 3.67
CA THR A 311 9.74 15.27 4.81
C THR A 311 8.79 14.07 4.78
N GLY A 312 9.20 12.99 4.11
CA GLY A 312 8.56 11.68 4.23
C GLY A 312 8.91 11.02 5.57
N THR A 313 8.47 9.78 5.75
CA THR A 313 8.73 9.08 7.01
C THR A 313 10.22 8.86 7.28
N SER A 314 11.04 8.64 6.25
CA SER A 314 12.46 8.33 6.46
C SER A 314 13.22 9.54 6.97
N ALA A 315 12.85 10.73 6.48
CA ALA A 315 13.45 11.98 6.92
C ALA A 315 13.14 12.27 8.39
N HIS A 316 11.93 11.96 8.85
CA HIS A 316 11.53 12.13 10.24
C HIS A 316 12.29 11.17 11.16
N ASP A 317 12.41 9.90 10.76
CA ASP A 317 13.05 8.86 11.56
C ASP A 317 14.56 9.10 11.67
N ILE A 318 15.24 9.38 10.55
CA ILE A 318 16.66 9.75 10.54
C ILE A 318 16.89 11.00 11.41
N SER A 319 16.02 12.01 11.30
CA SER A 319 16.16 13.23 12.11
C SER A 319 16.00 12.97 13.60
N GLN A 320 15.06 12.10 13.98
CA GLN A 320 14.86 11.72 15.37
C GLN A 320 16.08 10.96 15.91
N ASP A 321 16.65 10.04 15.14
CA ASP A 321 17.82 9.25 15.54
C ASP A 321 19.09 10.11 15.62
N LEU A 322 19.30 11.04 14.69
CA LEU A 322 20.40 12.01 14.74
C LEU A 322 20.30 12.92 15.97
N LEU A 323 19.09 13.43 16.28
CA LEU A 323 18.87 14.25 17.47
C LEU A 323 19.14 13.47 18.77
N ARG A 324 18.76 12.18 18.83
CA ARG A 324 19.07 11.31 19.98
C ARG A 324 20.59 11.14 20.18
N ASN A 325 21.34 11.14 19.09
CA ASN A 325 22.80 11.12 19.09
C ASN A 325 23.44 12.51 19.21
N LYS A 326 22.67 13.50 19.69
CA LYS A 326 23.13 14.87 20.00
C LYS A 326 23.56 15.70 18.79
N ALA A 327 23.23 15.27 17.57
CA ALA A 327 23.40 16.12 16.39
C ALA A 327 22.31 17.21 16.37
N GLU A 328 22.66 18.41 15.93
CA GLU A 328 21.70 19.43 15.54
C GLU A 328 21.13 19.10 14.16
N VAL A 329 19.81 18.99 14.05
CA VAL A 329 19.17 18.57 12.80
C VAL A 329 18.32 19.69 12.23
N THR A 330 18.48 19.95 10.93
CA THR A 330 17.59 20.81 10.14
C THR A 330 16.99 19.99 9.01
N ILE A 331 15.66 19.92 8.94
CA ILE A 331 14.96 19.35 7.79
C ILE A 331 14.69 20.47 6.77
N ILE A 332 15.07 20.23 5.53
CA ILE A 332 14.79 21.07 4.37
C ILE A 332 13.54 20.54 3.68
N GLN A 333 12.43 21.28 3.81
CA GLN A 333 11.14 20.89 3.26
C GLN A 333 10.90 21.57 1.92
N ARG A 334 10.80 20.76 0.86
CA ARG A 334 10.49 21.27 -0.49
C ARG A 334 9.00 21.32 -0.80
N SER A 335 8.23 20.40 -0.22
CA SER A 335 6.80 20.22 -0.50
C SER A 335 6.03 19.90 0.79
N PRO A 336 4.72 20.21 0.84
CA PRO A 336 3.89 19.85 1.97
C PRO A 336 3.86 18.34 2.23
N THR A 337 3.76 17.93 3.50
CA THR A 337 3.59 16.53 3.91
C THR A 337 2.21 16.31 4.52
N TYR A 338 1.58 15.18 4.19
CA TYR A 338 0.41 14.70 4.92
C TYR A 338 0.85 14.01 6.22
N VAL A 339 0.68 14.68 7.35
CA VAL A 339 1.01 14.12 8.67
C VAL A 339 -0.24 13.54 9.31
N ILE A 340 -0.14 12.32 9.84
CA ILE A 340 -1.21 11.64 10.56
C ILE A 340 -0.64 10.86 11.75
N SER A 341 -1.32 10.84 12.88
CA SER A 341 -0.89 10.07 14.04
C SER A 341 -1.00 8.56 13.84
N LEU A 342 -0.12 7.80 14.50
CA LEU A 342 -0.23 6.33 14.55
C LEU A 342 -1.60 5.86 15.07
N ALA A 343 -2.14 6.54 16.08
CA ALA A 343 -3.46 6.21 16.65
C ALA A 343 -4.59 6.34 15.62
N ALA A 344 -4.54 7.36 14.76
CA ALA A 344 -5.50 7.54 13.67
C ALA A 344 -5.36 6.43 12.62
N VAL A 345 -4.12 6.04 12.27
CA VAL A 345 -3.87 4.92 11.34
C VAL A 345 -4.39 3.60 11.92
N HIS A 346 -4.15 3.29 13.19
CA HIS A 346 -4.70 2.10 13.85
C HIS A 346 -6.23 2.08 13.81
N LYS A 347 -6.88 3.22 14.08
CA LYS A 347 -8.34 3.32 14.00
C LYS A 347 -8.86 3.08 12.59
N MET A 348 -8.16 3.61 11.57
CA MET A 348 -8.50 3.41 10.17
C MET A 348 -8.36 1.94 9.73
N LEU A 349 -7.24 1.29 10.09
CA LEU A 349 -6.94 -0.08 9.69
C LEU A 349 -7.71 -1.13 10.50
N GLY A 350 -8.00 -0.85 11.78
CA GLY A 350 -8.69 -1.75 12.69
C GLY A 350 -10.10 -2.16 12.23
N ALA A 351 -10.74 -1.36 11.38
CA ALA A 351 -12.01 -1.73 10.77
C ALA A 351 -11.90 -2.97 9.84
N ARG A 352 -10.71 -3.25 9.31
CA ARG A 352 -10.44 -4.38 8.41
C ARG A 352 -9.52 -5.41 9.06
N TYR A 353 -8.41 -4.96 9.64
CA TYR A 353 -7.41 -5.80 10.29
C TYR A 353 -7.68 -5.82 11.80
N ASN A 354 -8.38 -6.86 12.26
CA ASN A 354 -8.79 -7.04 13.64
C ASN A 354 -8.72 -8.50 14.07
N GLU A 355 -8.84 -8.75 15.38
CA GLU A 355 -8.73 -10.09 15.96
C GLU A 355 -9.86 -11.05 15.55
N SER A 356 -10.99 -10.52 15.03
CA SER A 356 -12.15 -11.33 14.65
C SER A 356 -12.14 -11.79 13.19
N THR A 357 -11.28 -11.19 12.36
CA THR A 357 -11.22 -11.48 10.93
C THR A 357 -9.87 -12.08 10.59
N PRO A 358 -9.80 -13.29 9.99
CA PRO A 358 -8.54 -13.85 9.51
C PRO A 358 -7.79 -12.87 8.60
N ILE A 359 -6.45 -12.88 8.70
CA ILE A 359 -5.59 -11.97 7.92
C ILE A 359 -5.79 -12.18 6.41
N ASP A 360 -5.77 -13.44 5.97
CA ASP A 360 -6.02 -13.80 4.56
C ASP A 360 -7.33 -13.22 4.02
N ASP A 361 -8.37 -13.18 4.84
CA ASP A 361 -9.67 -12.63 4.46
C ASP A 361 -9.63 -11.11 4.41
N SER A 362 -8.94 -10.49 5.37
CA SER A 362 -8.72 -9.05 5.42
C SER A 362 -7.96 -8.56 4.18
N ASP A 363 -6.92 -9.30 3.78
CA ASP A 363 -6.13 -9.03 2.58
C ASP A 363 -6.95 -9.23 1.31
N LEU A 364 -7.71 -10.33 1.20
CA LEU A 364 -8.59 -10.56 0.07
C LEU A 364 -9.64 -9.46 -0.06
N MET A 365 -10.23 -9.01 1.06
CA MET A 365 -11.17 -7.89 1.08
C MET A 365 -10.51 -6.56 0.70
N ALA A 366 -9.28 -6.30 1.14
CA ALA A 366 -8.54 -5.09 0.76
C ALA A 366 -8.26 -5.06 -0.74
N MET A 367 -7.75 -6.17 -1.29
CA MET A 367 -7.41 -6.33 -2.70
C MET A 367 -8.65 -6.29 -3.61
N SER A 368 -9.82 -6.69 -3.10
CA SER A 368 -11.05 -6.67 -3.87
C SER A 368 -11.58 -5.27 -4.23
N MET A 369 -10.99 -4.21 -3.67
CA MET A 369 -11.42 -2.83 -3.93
C MET A 369 -10.71 -2.29 -5.17
N PRO A 370 -11.44 -1.85 -6.21
CA PRO A 370 -10.84 -1.22 -7.39
C PRO A 370 -9.99 0.00 -7.00
N ALA A 371 -8.86 0.22 -7.66
CA ALA A 371 -7.92 1.30 -7.30
C ALA A 371 -8.57 2.70 -7.28
N THR A 372 -9.50 2.97 -8.20
CA THR A 372 -10.26 4.24 -8.28
C THR A 372 -11.20 4.42 -7.08
N LEU A 373 -11.85 3.35 -6.62
CA LEU A 373 -12.70 3.33 -5.43
C LEU A 373 -11.87 3.33 -4.14
N PHE A 374 -10.75 2.63 -4.12
CA PHE A 374 -9.79 2.64 -3.01
C PHE A 374 -9.23 4.05 -2.76
N LYS A 375 -8.91 4.80 -3.82
CA LYS A 375 -8.50 6.20 -3.74
C LYS A 375 -9.55 7.07 -3.06
N ARG A 376 -10.83 6.91 -3.43
CA ARG A 376 -11.95 7.66 -2.86
C ARG A 376 -12.20 7.28 -1.40
N THR A 377 -12.39 5.99 -1.15
CA THR A 377 -12.69 5.44 0.18
C THR A 377 -11.57 5.71 1.18
N GLY A 378 -10.30 5.59 0.79
CA GLY A 378 -9.18 5.93 1.66
C GLY A 378 -9.23 7.40 2.10
N SER A 379 -9.49 8.32 1.17
CA SER A 379 -9.61 9.75 1.48
C SER A 379 -10.77 10.04 2.44
N ASP A 380 -11.96 9.49 2.16
CA ASP A 380 -13.14 9.69 3.00
C ASP A 380 -12.95 9.06 4.40
N ALA A 381 -12.23 7.95 4.51
CA ALA A 381 -11.91 7.30 5.79
C ALA A 381 -11.02 8.16 6.71
N CYS A 382 -10.23 9.07 6.15
CA CYS A 382 -9.39 9.98 6.93
C CYS A 382 -10.17 11.19 7.46
N THR A 383 -11.27 11.58 6.79
CA THR A 383 -12.09 12.75 7.17
C THR A 383 -12.56 12.77 8.64
N PRO A 384 -13.12 11.68 9.21
CA PRO A 384 -13.53 11.68 10.61
C PRO A 384 -12.35 11.72 11.60
N LEU A 385 -11.12 11.47 11.14
CA LEU A 385 -9.90 11.50 11.97
C LEU A 385 -9.32 12.92 12.07
N THR A 386 -9.54 13.75 11.04
CA THR A 386 -9.00 15.11 10.93
C THR A 386 -9.14 15.97 12.18
N PRO A 387 -10.30 16.04 12.88
CA PRO A 387 -10.44 16.89 14.06
C PRO A 387 -9.44 16.56 15.17
N ASN A 388 -9.08 15.27 15.32
CA ASN A 388 -8.14 14.81 16.34
C ASN A 388 -6.69 15.14 15.99
N GLU A 389 -6.38 15.28 14.69
CA GLU A 389 -5.05 15.61 14.20
C GLU A 389 -4.75 17.11 14.24
N LYS A 390 -5.79 17.97 14.20
CA LYS A 390 -5.65 19.45 14.17
C LYS A 390 -4.68 20.01 15.22
N PRO A 391 -4.69 19.59 16.50
CA PRO A 391 -3.76 20.14 17.49
C PRO A 391 -2.29 19.90 17.14
N LEU A 392 -1.94 18.73 16.59
CA LEU A 392 -0.58 18.41 16.16
C LEU A 392 -0.21 19.24 14.92
N ILE A 393 -1.10 19.25 13.92
CA ILE A 393 -0.92 19.99 12.67
C ILE A 393 -0.70 21.48 12.94
N ASN A 394 -1.50 22.10 13.81
CA ASN A 394 -1.37 23.52 14.15
C ASN A 394 -0.01 23.84 14.79
N LYS A 395 0.52 22.93 15.63
CA LYS A 395 1.84 23.10 16.24
C LYS A 395 2.97 23.00 15.22
N LEU A 396 2.84 22.11 14.23
CA LEU A 396 3.79 21.98 13.12
C LEU A 396 3.76 23.24 12.22
N GLU A 397 2.56 23.69 11.83
CA GLU A 397 2.42 24.90 11.01
C GLU A 397 2.97 26.14 11.72
N ALA A 398 2.82 26.24 13.05
CA ALA A 398 3.34 27.35 13.84
C ALA A 398 4.87 27.49 13.81
N VAL A 399 5.60 26.39 13.57
CA VAL A 399 7.06 26.40 13.41
C VAL A 399 7.51 26.43 11.95
N GLY A 400 6.58 26.66 11.02
CA GLY A 400 6.86 26.79 9.58
C GLY A 400 6.88 25.48 8.82
N PHE A 401 6.50 24.34 9.42
CA PHE A 401 6.36 23.08 8.70
C PHE A 401 5.14 23.12 7.78
N LEU A 402 5.35 22.83 6.49
CA LEU A 402 4.32 22.81 5.47
C LEU A 402 3.52 21.50 5.56
N THR A 403 2.27 21.59 5.97
CA THR A 403 1.34 20.45 5.95
C THR A 403 0.44 20.48 4.73
N HIS A 404 0.03 19.30 4.25
CA HIS A 404 -0.89 19.19 3.11
C HIS A 404 -2.21 19.93 3.38
N LYS A 405 -2.60 20.83 2.46
CA LYS A 405 -3.86 21.58 2.52
C LYS A 405 -4.74 21.15 1.36
N GLY A 406 -5.85 20.47 1.65
CA GLY A 406 -6.77 19.96 0.64
C GLY A 406 -7.57 18.75 1.14
N PRO A 407 -8.41 18.14 0.29
CA PRO A 407 -9.05 16.87 0.63
C PRO A 407 -7.97 15.87 1.06
N HIS A 408 -8.15 15.26 2.23
CA HIS A 408 -7.11 14.49 2.89
C HIS A 408 -6.75 13.28 2.02
N PRO A 409 -5.52 13.19 1.51
CA PRO A 409 -5.08 11.98 0.86
C PRO A 409 -4.88 10.91 1.94
N SER A 410 -5.29 9.67 1.69
CA SER A 410 -4.98 8.58 2.62
C SER A 410 -3.48 8.23 2.55
N PRO A 411 -2.82 7.89 3.68
CA PRO A 411 -1.43 7.44 3.66
C PRO A 411 -1.20 6.28 2.70
N LEU A 412 -2.13 5.31 2.66
CA LEU A 412 -2.06 4.16 1.76
C LEU A 412 -2.20 4.58 0.29
N VAL A 413 -3.09 5.53 0.01
CA VAL A 413 -3.27 6.09 -1.33
C VAL A 413 -1.99 6.81 -1.76
N LEU A 414 -1.39 7.63 -0.90
CA LEU A 414 -0.12 8.29 -1.18
C LEU A 414 1.04 7.31 -1.37
N ALA A 415 1.10 6.23 -0.58
CA ALA A 415 2.09 5.17 -0.74
C ALA A 415 2.00 4.51 -2.13
N ILE A 416 0.79 4.19 -2.59
CA ILE A 416 0.58 3.54 -3.89
C ILE A 416 0.87 4.49 -5.06
N HIS A 417 0.43 5.75 -4.99
CA HIS A 417 0.55 6.68 -6.11
C HIS A 417 1.90 7.40 -6.16
N HIS A 418 2.43 7.81 -5.01
CA HIS A 418 3.59 8.70 -4.93
C HIS A 418 4.80 8.07 -4.23
N ALA A 419 4.65 6.88 -3.66
CA ALA A 419 5.68 6.24 -2.82
C ALA A 419 6.24 7.19 -1.75
N GLY A 420 5.41 8.10 -1.23
CA GLY A 420 5.83 9.17 -0.32
C GLY A 420 4.79 10.29 -0.19
N GLY A 421 5.19 11.41 0.43
CA GLY A 421 4.32 12.57 0.65
C GLY A 421 3.47 12.51 1.92
N PHE A 422 3.66 11.49 2.75
CA PHE A 422 3.05 11.37 4.07
C PHE A 422 4.08 11.08 5.17
N TYR A 423 3.68 11.30 6.41
CA TYR A 423 4.38 10.84 7.61
C TYR A 423 3.35 10.31 8.61
N ILE A 424 3.57 9.09 9.10
CA ILE A 424 2.83 8.56 10.24
C ILE A 424 3.61 8.95 11.51
N ASP A 425 3.06 9.86 12.31
CA ASP A 425 3.76 10.39 13.48
C ASP A 425 3.87 9.33 14.57
N ILE A 426 5.14 8.98 14.85
CA ILE A 426 5.59 8.15 15.97
C ILE A 426 6.41 8.98 16.99
N GLY A 427 6.35 10.31 16.90
CA GLY A 427 6.90 11.25 17.87
C GLY A 427 7.88 12.28 17.29
N ALA A 428 8.30 12.15 16.03
CA ALA A 428 9.20 13.13 15.42
C ALA A 428 8.50 14.48 15.21
N SER A 429 7.19 14.50 14.94
CA SER A 429 6.44 15.75 14.77
C SER A 429 6.46 16.61 16.04
N SER A 430 6.48 16.00 17.22
CA SER A 430 6.62 16.73 18.49
C SER A 430 8.00 17.39 18.66
N LEU A 431 9.06 16.78 18.11
CA LEU A 431 10.42 17.33 18.13
C LEU A 431 10.56 18.51 17.15
N ILE A 432 9.87 18.45 16.01
CA ILE A 432 9.75 19.56 15.07
C ILE A 432 8.95 20.71 15.70
N ALA A 433 7.77 20.42 16.25
CA ALA A 433 6.89 21.39 16.89
C ALA A 433 7.53 22.13 18.08
N SER A 434 8.51 21.50 18.74
CA SER A 434 9.30 22.12 19.83
C SER A 434 10.61 22.75 19.35
N SER A 435 10.82 22.85 18.04
CA SER A 435 12.02 23.38 17.38
C SER A 435 13.33 22.68 17.78
N ARG A 436 13.26 21.46 18.32
CA ARG A 436 14.45 20.62 18.55
C ARG A 436 15.00 20.06 17.25
N ILE A 437 14.12 19.82 16.28
CA ILE A 437 14.47 19.63 14.87
C ILE A 437 14.05 20.93 14.16
N LYS A 438 15.00 21.61 13.53
CA LYS A 438 14.75 22.86 12.81
C LYS A 438 14.11 22.56 11.45
N ILE A 439 13.23 23.42 10.96
CA ILE A 439 12.63 23.33 9.62
C ILE A 439 13.08 24.52 8.78
N LYS A 440 13.33 24.28 7.49
CA LYS A 440 13.66 25.32 6.51
C LYS A 440 13.02 25.09 5.17
#